data_AF-A0A6I5RFI6-F1
#
_entry.id   AF-A0A6I5RFI6-F1
#
_cell.length_a   1.000
_cell.length_b   1.000
_cell.length_c   1.000
_cell.angle_alpha   90.00
_cell.angle_beta   90.00
_cell.angle_gamma   90.00
#
_symmetry.space_group_name_H-M   'P 1'
#
loop_
_entity.id
_entity.type
_entity.pdbx_description
1 polymer ?
#
loop_
_entity_poly.entity_id
_entity_poly.type
_entity_poly.pdbx_seq_one_letter_code
_entity_poly.pdbx_strand_id
1 'polypeptide(L)'
;MNPLHNARAGYQAISRFDNTLPSSVITSEGIAVDEVEVVQAEAESLMPFIEYAALFYRDFEYPNRLRDAKYLVEVLYYRGNLDLLLSRSVTVVGAREASEAGIARAKKIAKLLVTDGFTVMSGLAKGIDTAAHKEAIRLGGNTIGVIVTALHQCQSTFE
;
A
#
# COMPACT_ATOMS: atom_id res chain seq x y z
N MET A 1 27.96 14.94 9.62
CA MET A 1 27.45 14.23 10.81
C MET A 1 27.16 12.80 10.40
N ASN A 2 27.60 11.80 11.17
CA ASN A 2 27.56 10.39 10.77
C ASN A 2 26.14 9.81 10.97
N PRO A 3 25.41 9.40 9.91
CA PRO A 3 24.03 8.93 10.02
C PRO A 3 23.87 7.70 10.93
N LEU A 4 24.94 6.92 11.11
CA LEU A 4 24.99 5.77 12.01
C LEU A 4 24.83 6.13 13.50
N HIS A 5 25.07 7.38 13.90
CA HIS A 5 24.92 7.80 15.29
C HIS A 5 23.46 8.07 15.68
N ASN A 6 22.62 8.54 14.74
CA ASN A 6 21.20 8.81 14.99
C ASN A 6 20.36 7.52 14.95
N ALA A 7 20.67 6.60 14.04
CA ALA A 7 20.00 5.29 13.97
C ALA A 7 20.10 4.49 15.29
N ARG A 8 21.11 4.77 16.11
CA ARG A 8 21.30 4.11 17.42
C ARG A 8 20.33 4.62 18.49
N ALA A 9 19.89 5.87 18.40
CA ALA A 9 18.97 6.49 19.36
C ALA A 9 17.52 6.08 19.06
N GLY A 10 17.10 6.10 17.79
CA GLY A 10 15.77 5.64 17.39
C GLY A 10 15.63 4.12 17.52
N TYR A 11 16.65 3.33 17.17
CA TYR A 11 16.65 1.88 17.47
C TYR A 11 16.49 1.60 18.96
N GLN A 12 17.09 2.38 19.86
CA GLN A 12 16.88 2.23 21.32
C GLN A 12 15.48 2.61 21.78
N ALA A 13 14.80 3.54 21.09
CA ALA A 13 13.41 3.89 21.37
C ALA A 13 12.47 2.77 20.92
N ILE A 14 12.69 2.22 19.72
CA ILE A 14 11.88 1.16 19.12
C ILE A 14 12.15 -0.20 19.77
N SER A 15 13.39 -0.51 20.13
CA SER A 15 13.77 -1.80 20.76
C SER A 15 13.16 -2.00 22.15
N ARG A 16 12.68 -0.94 22.81
CA ARG A 16 11.92 -1.08 24.07
C ARG A 16 10.56 -1.72 23.86
N PHE A 17 10.07 -1.74 22.63
CA PHE A 17 8.79 -2.32 22.25
C PHE A 17 8.94 -3.63 21.47
N ASP A 18 10.15 -4.18 21.40
CA ASP A 18 10.43 -5.42 20.68
C ASP A 18 9.67 -6.59 21.36
N ASN A 19 8.78 -7.24 20.62
CA ASN A 19 7.80 -8.27 21.07
C ASN A 19 6.61 -7.80 21.93
N THR A 20 6.37 -6.50 22.11
CA THR A 20 5.09 -6.02 22.67
C THR A 20 4.03 -5.87 21.58
N LEU A 21 2.81 -6.31 21.86
CA LEU A 21 1.68 -6.10 20.96
C LEU A 21 1.44 -4.59 20.80
N PRO A 22 1.06 -4.08 19.61
CA PRO A 22 0.74 -2.66 19.43
C PRO A 22 -0.33 -2.16 20.42
N SER A 23 -1.27 -3.02 20.79
CA SER A 23 -2.29 -2.76 21.81
C SER A 23 -1.76 -2.67 23.24
N SER A 24 -0.57 -3.19 23.51
CA SER A 24 0.12 -3.06 24.81
C SER A 24 1.00 -1.79 24.89
N VAL A 25 1.31 -1.18 23.75
CA VAL A 25 2.01 0.12 23.66
C VAL A 25 1.03 1.28 23.79
N ILE A 26 -0.20 1.11 23.29
CA ILE A 26 -1.29 2.08 23.45
C ILE A 26 -1.89 1.90 24.85
N THR A 27 -1.36 2.64 25.83
CA THR A 27 -1.98 2.76 27.15
C THR A 27 -3.16 3.75 27.09
N SER A 28 -3.99 3.78 28.14
CA SER A 28 -5.07 4.79 28.29
C SER A 28 -4.58 6.24 28.31
N GLU A 29 -3.27 6.48 28.38
CA GLU A 29 -2.64 7.80 28.34
C GLU A 29 -2.16 8.22 26.93
N GLY A 30 -2.27 7.33 25.92
CA GLY A 30 -1.85 7.59 24.55
C GLY A 30 -0.33 7.44 24.32
N ILE A 31 0.08 7.49 23.05
CA ILE A 31 1.49 7.64 22.67
C ILE A 31 1.82 9.13 22.71
N ALA A 32 2.92 9.51 23.35
CA ALA A 32 3.31 10.91 23.41
C ALA A 32 3.65 11.42 21.99
N VAL A 33 3.23 12.64 21.65
CA VAL A 33 3.33 13.16 20.27
C VAL A 33 4.78 13.23 19.79
N ASP A 34 5.71 13.51 20.70
CA ASP A 34 7.15 13.50 20.48
C ASP A 34 7.69 12.10 20.14
N GLU A 35 7.12 11.03 20.70
CA GLU A 35 7.50 9.65 20.36
C GLU A 35 7.05 9.28 18.93
N VAL A 36 5.88 9.76 18.49
CA VAL A 36 5.39 9.55 17.11
C VAL A 36 6.26 10.28 16.09
N GLU A 37 6.65 11.52 16.38
CA GLU A 37 7.53 12.31 15.50
C GLU A 37 8.91 11.64 15.32
N VAL A 38 9.47 11.07 16.40
CA VAL A 38 10.75 10.34 16.35
C VAL A 38 10.65 9.08 15.49
N VAL A 39 9.60 8.28 15.68
CA VAL A 39 9.38 7.06 14.87
C VAL A 39 9.17 7.42 13.40
N GLN A 40 8.44 8.50 13.13
CA GLN A 40 8.20 8.98 11.77
C GLN A 40 9.51 9.44 11.10
N ALA A 41 10.34 10.22 11.79
CA ALA A 41 11.63 10.67 11.25
C ALA A 41 12.61 9.50 10.99
N GLU A 42 12.63 8.49 11.87
CA GLU A 42 13.44 7.28 11.69
C GLU A 42 12.93 6.45 10.50
N ALA A 43 11.61 6.26 10.39
CA ALA A 43 10.99 5.59 9.26
C ALA A 43 11.33 6.32 7.96
N GLU A 44 11.21 7.65 7.93
CA GLU A 44 11.58 8.49 6.79
C GLU A 44 13.05 8.35 6.39
N SER A 45 13.95 8.18 7.36
CA SER A 45 15.37 7.92 7.10
C SER A 45 15.65 6.51 6.58
N LEU A 46 14.78 5.54 6.87
CA LEU A 46 14.90 4.15 6.42
C LEU A 46 14.18 3.90 5.08
N MET A 47 13.15 4.70 4.74
CA MET A 47 12.43 4.64 3.46
C MET A 47 13.33 4.59 2.21
N PRO A 48 14.48 5.30 2.12
CA PRO A 48 15.38 5.20 0.97
C PRO A 48 16.02 3.83 0.78
N PHE A 49 16.10 3.02 1.86
CA PHE A 49 16.75 1.71 1.86
C PHE A 49 15.74 0.55 1.75
N ILE A 50 14.45 0.82 1.93
CA ILE A 50 13.37 -0.16 1.82
C ILE A 50 12.66 0.05 0.48
N GLU A 51 13.14 -0.62 -0.56
CA GLU A 51 12.50 -0.56 -1.88
C GLU A 51 11.15 -1.30 -1.90
N TYR A 52 11.05 -2.37 -1.10
CA TYR A 52 9.89 -3.24 -0.95
C TYR A 52 9.80 -3.74 0.48
N ALA A 53 8.59 -4.00 0.96
CA ALA A 53 8.33 -4.67 2.23
C ALA A 53 7.52 -5.96 2.00
N ALA A 54 7.46 -6.82 3.01
CA ALA A 54 6.75 -8.08 2.95
C ALA A 54 5.86 -8.25 4.19
N LEU A 55 4.67 -8.81 3.97
CA LEU A 55 3.76 -9.26 5.02
C LEU A 55 3.69 -10.77 5.01
N PHE A 56 3.74 -11.38 6.19
CA PHE A 56 3.63 -12.82 6.35
C PHE A 56 2.22 -13.18 6.81
N TYR A 57 1.68 -14.30 6.36
CA TYR A 57 0.31 -14.74 6.66
C TYR A 57 -0.03 -14.72 8.17
N ARG A 58 0.95 -14.97 9.04
CA ARG A 58 0.74 -15.03 10.49
C ARG A 58 0.83 -13.65 11.16
N ASP A 59 1.20 -12.62 10.42
CA ASP A 59 1.29 -11.27 10.95
C ASP A 59 -0.09 -10.68 11.16
N PHE A 60 -0.19 -9.81 12.15
CA PHE A 60 -1.42 -9.10 12.47
C PHE A 60 -1.87 -8.18 11.34
N GLU A 61 -0.90 -7.56 10.65
CA GLU A 61 -1.13 -6.63 9.54
C GLU A 61 -1.53 -7.34 8.24
N TYR A 62 -1.47 -8.68 8.20
CA TYR A 62 -1.83 -9.44 7.01
C TYR A 62 -3.33 -9.30 6.70
N PRO A 63 -3.72 -8.91 5.47
CA PRO A 63 -5.10 -8.54 5.17
C PRO A 63 -6.09 -9.68 5.40
N ASN A 64 -7.09 -9.44 6.25
CA ASN A 64 -8.12 -10.44 6.57
C ASN A 64 -8.85 -10.96 5.32
N ARG A 65 -9.11 -10.10 4.33
CA ARG A 65 -9.74 -10.49 3.06
C ARG A 65 -8.94 -11.52 2.24
N LEU A 66 -7.62 -11.60 2.45
CA LEU A 66 -6.76 -12.59 1.79
C LEU A 66 -6.66 -13.91 2.57
N ARG A 67 -7.11 -13.95 3.83
CA ARG A 67 -7.10 -15.18 4.64
C ARG A 67 -8.12 -16.20 4.14
N ASP A 68 -9.19 -15.73 3.50
CA ASP A 68 -10.25 -16.57 2.92
C ASP A 68 -9.92 -17.09 1.51
N ALA A 69 -8.71 -16.81 1.00
CA ALA A 69 -8.32 -17.24 -0.33
C ALA A 69 -8.26 -18.78 -0.43
N LYS A 70 -8.82 -19.34 -1.51
CA LYS A 70 -8.79 -20.79 -1.79
C LYS A 70 -7.37 -21.37 -1.75
N TYR A 71 -6.41 -20.59 -2.24
CA TYR A 71 -4.99 -20.91 -2.18
C TYR A 71 -4.33 -19.89 -1.27
N LEU A 72 -3.70 -20.39 -0.21
CA LEU A 72 -3.04 -19.57 0.79
C LEU A 72 -1.91 -18.77 0.14
N VAL A 73 -1.89 -17.46 0.41
CA VAL A 73 -0.77 -16.59 0.10
C VAL A 73 0.03 -16.43 1.38
N GLU A 74 1.19 -17.09 1.45
CA GLU A 74 2.02 -17.10 2.67
C GLU A 74 2.78 -15.79 2.89
N VAL A 75 3.19 -15.15 1.79
CA VAL A 75 3.96 -13.90 1.79
C VAL A 75 3.40 -12.97 0.73
N LEU A 76 3.14 -11.71 1.13
CA LEU A 76 2.70 -10.64 0.24
C LEU A 76 3.75 -9.53 0.23
N TYR A 77 4.41 -9.35 -0.92
CA TYR A 77 5.31 -8.22 -1.13
C TYR A 77 4.53 -6.98 -1.57
N TYR A 78 4.91 -5.82 -1.07
CA TYR A 78 4.26 -4.55 -1.44
C TYR A 78 5.23 -3.38 -1.51
N ARG A 79 4.77 -2.31 -2.16
CA ARG A 79 5.40 -0.99 -2.20
C ARG A 79 4.31 0.07 -2.15
N GLY A 80 4.49 1.07 -1.30
CA GLY A 80 3.54 2.18 -1.11
C GLY A 80 2.76 2.08 0.20
N ASN A 81 1.62 2.77 0.26
CA ASN A 81 0.83 2.89 1.49
C ASN A 81 -0.07 1.65 1.72
N LEU A 82 0.21 0.91 2.80
CA LEU A 82 -0.53 -0.29 3.17
C LEU A 82 -1.93 0.02 3.73
N ASP A 83 -2.15 1.21 4.28
CA ASP A 83 -3.43 1.64 4.86
C ASP A 83 -4.58 1.59 3.84
N LEU A 84 -4.25 1.70 2.55
CA LEU A 84 -5.24 1.59 1.48
C LEU A 84 -5.96 0.24 1.46
N LEU A 85 -5.37 -0.83 2.03
CA LEU A 85 -6.03 -2.14 2.16
C LEU A 85 -7.20 -2.14 3.15
N LEU A 86 -7.23 -1.18 4.08
CA LEU A 86 -8.31 -0.98 5.03
C LEU A 86 -9.46 -0.13 4.46
N SER A 87 -9.20 0.60 3.38
CA SER A 87 -10.20 1.46 2.74
C SER A 87 -11.30 0.65 2.04
N ARG A 88 -12.43 1.33 1.75
CA ARG A 88 -13.43 0.79 0.83
C ARG A 88 -12.82 0.76 -0.56
N SER A 89 -12.73 -0.41 -1.17
CA SER A 89 -12.10 -0.59 -2.47
C SER A 89 -12.95 -1.37 -3.44
N VAL A 90 -12.79 -1.07 -4.73
CA VAL A 90 -13.46 -1.78 -5.83
C VAL A 90 -12.44 -2.06 -6.94
N THR A 91 -12.45 -3.29 -7.42
CA THR A 91 -11.58 -3.73 -8.52
C THR A 91 -12.23 -3.45 -9.88
N VAL A 92 -11.50 -2.77 -10.77
CA VAL A 92 -11.96 -2.43 -12.13
C VAL A 92 -11.07 -3.11 -13.17
N VAL A 93 -11.44 -4.33 -13.56
CA VAL A 93 -10.69 -5.15 -14.52
C VAL A 93 -11.34 -5.21 -15.89
N GLY A 94 -10.56 -5.47 -16.93
CA GLY A 94 -11.12 -5.76 -18.24
C GLY A 94 -10.09 -6.11 -19.32
N ALA A 95 -10.48 -5.87 -20.58
CA ALA A 95 -9.67 -6.25 -21.73
C ALA A 95 -8.34 -5.47 -21.82
N ARG A 96 -7.28 -6.18 -22.23
CA ARG A 96 -5.95 -5.58 -22.51
C ARG A 96 -5.95 -4.72 -23.77
N GLU A 97 -6.72 -5.14 -24.76
CA GLU A 97 -6.99 -4.43 -26.01
C GLU A 97 -8.43 -3.93 -25.98
N ALA A 98 -8.65 -2.82 -25.28
CA ALA A 98 -9.97 -2.23 -25.12
C ALA A 98 -10.28 -1.24 -26.25
N SER A 99 -11.53 -1.22 -26.70
CA SER A 99 -12.03 -0.17 -27.60
C SER A 99 -12.06 1.19 -26.89
N GLU A 100 -12.08 2.28 -27.65
CA GLU A 100 -12.21 3.64 -27.10
C GLU A 100 -13.44 3.77 -26.19
N ALA A 101 -14.56 3.15 -26.57
CA ALA A 101 -15.77 3.11 -25.76
C ALA A 101 -15.55 2.34 -24.44
N GLY A 102 -14.79 1.24 -24.46
CA GLY A 102 -14.39 0.49 -23.26
C GLY A 102 -13.54 1.35 -22.32
N ILE A 103 -12.53 2.04 -22.87
CA ILE A 103 -11.68 2.96 -22.11
C ILE A 103 -12.50 4.10 -21.50
N ALA A 104 -13.41 4.71 -22.26
CA ALA A 104 -14.28 5.78 -21.77
C ALA A 104 -15.18 5.31 -20.61
N ARG A 105 -15.71 4.08 -20.69
CA ARG A 105 -16.49 3.47 -19.60
C ARG A 105 -15.65 3.20 -18.37
N ALA A 106 -14.44 2.66 -18.53
CA ALA A 106 -13.52 2.42 -17.42
C ALA A 106 -13.21 3.71 -16.65
N LYS A 107 -12.90 4.79 -17.39
CA LYS A 107 -12.70 6.12 -16.79
C LYS A 107 -13.96 6.61 -16.06
N LYS A 108 -15.13 6.48 -16.68
CA LYS A 108 -16.39 6.88 -16.04
C LYS A 108 -16.64 6.13 -14.73
N ILE A 109 -16.39 4.81 -14.70
CA ILE A 109 -16.54 3.98 -13.50
C ILE A 109 -15.54 4.42 -12.44
N ALA A 110 -14.25 4.53 -12.78
CA ALA A 110 -13.20 4.97 -11.85
C ALA A 110 -13.51 6.35 -11.26
N LYS A 111 -13.99 7.29 -12.08
CA LYS A 111 -14.42 8.61 -11.62
C LYS A 111 -15.53 8.53 -10.57
N LEU A 112 -16.56 7.73 -10.81
CA LEU A 112 -17.68 7.58 -9.87
C LEU A 112 -17.21 6.96 -8.56
N LEU A 113 -16.35 5.94 -8.61
CA LEU A 113 -15.78 5.28 -7.44
C LEU A 113 -14.95 6.25 -6.60
N VAL A 114 -14.03 6.99 -7.22
CA VAL A 114 -13.18 7.96 -6.51
C VAL A 114 -14.02 9.09 -5.91
N THR A 115 -15.03 9.57 -6.62
CA THR A 115 -15.92 10.63 -6.12
C THR A 115 -16.70 10.16 -4.88
N ASP A 116 -17.01 8.88 -4.77
CA ASP A 116 -17.68 8.28 -3.60
C ASP A 116 -16.69 7.76 -2.53
N GLY A 117 -15.41 8.14 -2.63
CA GLY A 117 -14.37 7.82 -1.65
C GLY A 117 -13.84 6.39 -1.71
N PHE A 118 -14.04 5.67 -2.82
CA PHE A 118 -13.46 4.34 -3.00
C PHE A 118 -12.03 4.39 -3.54
N THR A 119 -11.20 3.48 -3.05
CA THR A 119 -9.92 3.13 -3.65
C THR A 119 -10.13 2.22 -4.87
N VAL A 120 -9.57 2.59 -6.01
CA VAL A 120 -9.66 1.80 -7.24
C VAL A 120 -8.55 0.76 -7.28
N MET A 121 -8.87 -0.53 -7.43
CA MET A 121 -7.88 -1.60 -7.56
C MET A 121 -7.84 -2.17 -8.99
N SER A 122 -6.66 -2.56 -9.49
CA SER A 122 -6.55 -3.34 -10.74
C SER A 122 -5.18 -4.02 -10.89
N GLY A 123 -4.97 -4.73 -12.00
CA GLY A 123 -3.81 -5.56 -12.29
C GLY A 123 -2.64 -4.89 -13.02
N LEU A 124 -2.62 -3.56 -13.15
CA LEU A 124 -1.62 -2.79 -13.92
C LEU A 124 -1.45 -3.21 -15.40
N ALA A 125 -2.40 -3.95 -15.97
CA ALA A 125 -2.36 -4.33 -17.37
C ALA A 125 -2.64 -3.12 -18.30
N LYS A 126 -2.22 -3.23 -19.57
CA LYS A 126 -2.68 -2.30 -20.63
C LYS A 126 -4.21 -2.35 -20.76
N GLY A 127 -4.81 -1.33 -21.37
CA GLY A 127 -6.25 -1.28 -21.62
C GLY A 127 -7.04 -0.78 -20.40
N ILE A 128 -8.05 -1.55 -19.98
CA ILE A 128 -9.02 -1.15 -18.95
C ILE A 128 -8.34 -0.82 -17.61
N ASP A 129 -7.45 -1.68 -17.14
CA ASP A 129 -6.72 -1.52 -15.88
C ASP A 129 -5.94 -0.20 -15.85
N THR A 130 -5.13 0.07 -16.89
CA THR A 130 -4.41 1.34 -17.06
C THR A 130 -5.35 2.54 -17.06
N ALA A 131 -6.49 2.45 -17.76
CA ALA A 131 -7.45 3.55 -17.83
C ALA A 131 -8.09 3.85 -16.46
N ALA A 132 -8.40 2.82 -15.68
CA ALA A 132 -8.94 2.96 -14.33
C ALA A 132 -7.92 3.62 -13.38
N HIS A 133 -6.68 3.12 -13.37
CA HIS A 133 -5.59 3.69 -12.57
C HIS A 133 -5.30 5.15 -12.94
N LYS A 134 -5.12 5.45 -14.24
CA LYS A 134 -4.82 6.81 -14.71
C LYS A 134 -5.93 7.78 -14.32
N GLU A 135 -7.20 7.39 -14.44
CA GLU A 135 -8.30 8.26 -14.06
C GLU A 135 -8.40 8.47 -12.54
N ALA A 136 -8.15 7.43 -11.74
CA ALA A 136 -8.14 7.56 -10.29
C ALA A 136 -7.06 8.54 -9.81
N ILE A 137 -5.83 8.40 -10.33
CA ILE A 137 -4.72 9.30 -10.05
C ILE A 137 -5.03 10.72 -10.51
N ARG A 138 -5.57 10.89 -11.73
CA ARG A 138 -5.93 12.21 -12.28
C ARG A 138 -6.92 12.98 -11.40
N LEU A 139 -7.79 12.27 -10.67
CA LEU A 139 -8.77 12.83 -9.76
C LEU A 139 -8.24 13.02 -8.32
N GLY A 140 -6.98 12.70 -8.05
CA GLY A 140 -6.40 12.72 -6.71
C GLY A 140 -6.93 11.60 -5.80
N GLY A 141 -7.49 10.54 -6.39
CA GLY A 141 -7.99 9.38 -5.66
C GLY A 141 -6.92 8.34 -5.37
N ASN A 142 -7.27 7.40 -4.49
CA ASN A 142 -6.39 6.29 -4.13
C ASN A 142 -6.50 5.14 -5.12
N THR A 143 -5.39 4.44 -5.36
CA THR A 143 -5.38 3.27 -6.22
C THR A 143 -4.37 2.21 -5.79
N ILE A 144 -4.67 0.93 -6.01
CA ILE A 144 -3.80 -0.21 -5.68
C ILE A 144 -3.61 -1.08 -6.92
N GLY A 145 -2.36 -1.28 -7.32
CA GLY A 145 -1.97 -2.21 -8.38
C GLY A 145 -1.58 -3.58 -7.82
N VAL A 146 -2.17 -4.66 -8.34
CA VAL A 146 -1.82 -6.04 -7.98
C VAL A 146 -1.17 -6.71 -9.18
N ILE A 147 0.09 -7.12 -9.05
CA ILE A 147 0.84 -7.72 -10.16
C ILE A 147 1.15 -9.19 -9.90
N VAL A 148 1.37 -9.93 -10.99
CA VAL A 148 1.76 -11.35 -10.95
C VAL A 148 3.28 -11.52 -11.08
N THR A 149 3.99 -10.48 -11.54
CA THR A 149 5.46 -10.45 -11.62
C THR A 149 6.08 -9.94 -10.32
N ALA A 150 7.39 -10.11 -10.15
CA ALA A 150 8.10 -9.48 -9.05
C ALA A 150 8.03 -7.94 -9.13
N LEU A 151 7.99 -7.26 -7.98
CA LEU A 151 7.87 -5.80 -7.92
C LEU A 151 9.01 -5.07 -8.65
N HIS A 152 10.25 -5.59 -8.57
CA HIS A 152 11.40 -5.04 -9.30
C HIS A 152 11.36 -5.24 -10.82
N GLN A 153 10.47 -6.12 -11.31
CA GLN A 153 10.29 -6.42 -12.74
C GLN A 153 9.08 -5.68 -13.32
N CYS A 154 8.34 -4.94 -12.49
CA CYS A 154 7.17 -4.20 -12.93
C CYS A 154 7.62 -2.96 -13.72
N GLN A 155 7.92 -3.16 -15.00
CA GLN A 155 8.08 -2.07 -15.97
C GLN A 155 6.71 -1.77 -16.57
N SER A 156 5.88 -1.06 -15.82
CA SER A 156 4.79 -0.31 -16.44
C SER A 156 5.38 1.04 -16.86
N THR A 157 5.74 1.16 -18.13
CA THR A 157 6.06 2.47 -18.72
C THR A 157 4.79 3.32 -18.64
N PHE A 158 4.65 4.09 -17.56
CA PHE A 158 3.61 5.11 -17.39
C PHE A 158 4.04 6.37 -18.16
N GLU A 159 4.22 6.25 -19.46
CA GLU A 159 4.17 7.41 -20.37
C GLU A 159 2.71 7.74 -20.71
#